data_AF-H9VWG1-F1
#
_entry.id   AF-H9VWG1-F1
#
_cell.length_a   1.000
_cell.length_b   1.000
_cell.length_c   1.000
_cell.angle_alpha   90.00
_cell.angle_beta   90.00
_cell.angle_gamma   90.00
#
_symmetry.space_group_name_H-M   'P 1'
#
loop_
_entity.id
_entity.type
_entity.pdbx_description
1 polymer ?
#
loop_
_entity_poly.entity_id
_entity_poly.type
_entity_poly.pdbx_seq_one_letter_code
_entity_poly.pdbx_strand_id
1 'polypeptide(L)' 'VLCCLNEKQVEYDFVLVDLLTGAHKKPQYLALNPFGVVPTIQDGDLTLFESRAILRYLAQKFKGQGTNLLGS' A
#
# COMPACT_ATOMS: atom_id res chain seq x y z
N VAL A 1 -5.09 4.00 -0.26
CA VAL A 1 -3.74 3.82 0.31
C VAL A 1 -2.99 5.14 0.36
N LEU A 2 -2.73 5.82 -0.77
CA LEU A 2 -2.03 7.12 -0.79
C LEU A 2 -2.66 8.18 0.13
N CYS A 3 -3.99 8.35 0.10
CA CYS A 3 -4.69 9.25 1.02
C CYS A 3 -4.39 8.94 2.50
N CYS A 4 -4.38 7.66 2.89
CA CYS A 4 -4.05 7.26 4.26
C CYS A 4 -2.58 7.58 4.61
N LEU A 5 -1.63 7.33 3.70
CA LEU A 5 -0.23 7.70 3.91
C LEU A 5 -0.07 9.22 4.09
N ASN A 6 -0.76 10.02 3.28
CA ASN A 6 -0.75 11.47 3.38
C ASN A 6 -1.38 11.97 4.70
N GLU A 7 -2.54 11.44 5.09
CA GLU A 7 -3.21 11.74 6.37
C GLU A 7 -2.35 11.34 7.58
N LYS A 8 -1.58 10.25 7.44
CA LYS A 8 -0.59 9.82 8.42
C LYS A 8 0.73 10.57 8.32
N GLN A 9 0.90 11.46 7.35
CA GLN A 9 2.13 12.21 7.10
C GLN A 9 3.36 11.29 7.01
N VAL A 10 3.18 10.13 6.39
CA VAL A 10 4.23 9.13 6.19
C VAL A 10 4.85 9.38 4.83
N GLU A 11 6.18 9.49 4.77
CA GLU A 11 6.90 9.54 3.50
C GLU A 11 6.89 8.16 2.83
N TYR A 12 6.80 8.14 1.50
CA TYR A 12 6.77 6.91 0.72
C TYR A 12 7.39 7.12 -0.65
N ASP A 13 7.98 6.05 -1.17
CA ASP A 13 8.37 5.98 -2.58
C ASP A 13 7.17 5.50 -3.40
N PHE A 14 6.76 6.33 -4.36
CA PHE A 14 5.67 5.97 -5.27
C PHE A 14 6.24 5.28 -6.53
N VAL A 15 5.96 3.99 -6.66
CA VAL A 15 6.30 3.22 -7.86
C VAL A 15 5.07 3.09 -8.76
N LEU A 16 5.12 3.73 -9.92
CA LEU A 16 4.05 3.62 -10.91
C LEU A 16 4.06 2.24 -11.56
N VAL A 17 2.92 1.55 -11.50
CA VAL A 17 2.68 0.30 -12.24
C VAL A 17 1.72 0.60 -13.36
N ASP A 18 2.24 0.61 -14.59
CA ASP A 18 1.43 0.88 -15.78
C ASP A 18 0.47 -0.28 -16.08
N LEU A 19 -0.82 -0.02 -15.93
CA LEU A 19 -1.87 -1.00 -16.16
C LEU A 19 -2.15 -1.24 -17.65
N LEU A 20 -1.92 -0.23 -18.51
CA LEU A 20 -2.16 -0.31 -19.95
C LEU A 20 -1.17 -1.26 -20.63
N THR A 21 0.07 -1.28 -20.14
CA THR A 21 1.10 -2.23 -20.61
C THR A 21 0.96 -3.62 -19.98
N GLY A 22 0.05 -3.79 -19.01
CA GLY A 22 -0.10 -5.03 -18.28
C GLY A 22 1.03 -5.32 -17.29
N ALA A 23 1.78 -4.29 -16.83
CA ALA A 23 2.92 -4.48 -15.92
C ALA A 23 2.54 -5.22 -14.62
N HIS A 24 1.35 -4.93 -14.08
CA HIS A 24 0.73 -5.62 -12.94
C HIS A 24 0.49 -7.12 -13.13
N LYS A 25 0.58 -7.66 -14.35
CA LYS A 25 0.46 -9.10 -14.65
C LYS A 25 1.80 -9.75 -14.98
N LYS A 26 2.91 -9.01 -14.96
CA LYS A 26 4.24 -9.56 -15.24
C LYS A 26 4.81 -10.28 -14.00
N PRO A 27 5.70 -11.28 -14.17
CA PRO A 27 6.24 -12.06 -13.05
C PRO A 27 6.83 -11.22 -11.92
N GLN A 28 7.45 -10.08 -12.25
CA GLN A 28 8.05 -9.16 -11.28
C GLN A 28 7.01 -8.59 -10.30
N TYR A 29 5.84 -8.17 -10.79
CA TYR A 29 4.77 -7.68 -9.94
C TYR A 29 4.00 -8.83 -9.27
N LEU A 30 3.82 -9.94 -9.98
CA LEU A 30 3.13 -11.12 -9.42
C LEU A 30 3.87 -11.74 -8.23
N ALA A 31 5.20 -11.59 -8.16
CA ALA A 31 5.98 -11.96 -6.99
C ALA A 31 5.62 -11.13 -5.73
N LEU A 32 5.10 -9.92 -5.91
CA LEU A 32 4.63 -9.05 -4.81
C LEU A 32 3.15 -9.26 -4.50
N ASN A 33 2.33 -9.42 -5.54
CA ASN A 33 0.91 -9.70 -5.41
C ASN A 33 0.47 -10.74 -6.45
N PRO A 34 0.18 -11.98 -6.05
CA PRO A 34 -0.14 -13.07 -6.98
C PRO A 34 -1.45 -12.85 -7.75
N PHE A 35 -2.34 -11.97 -7.28
CA PHE A 35 -3.56 -11.61 -7.99
C PHE A 35 -3.31 -10.62 -9.13
N GLY A 36 -2.14 -9.96 -9.13
CA GLY A 36 -1.76 -8.98 -10.12
C GLY A 36 -2.75 -7.83 -10.19
N VAL A 37 -3.07 -7.24 -9.04
CA VAL A 37 -3.96 -6.07 -8.91
C VAL A 37 -3.24 -5.02 -8.06
N VAL A 38 -3.46 -3.74 -8.34
CA VAL A 38 -2.95 -2.62 -7.53
C VAL A 38 -4.01 -2.20 -6.50
N PRO A 39 -3.62 -1.68 -5.32
CA PRO A 39 -2.26 -1.38 -4.86
C PRO A 39 -1.60 -2.54 -4.10
N THR A 40 -0.26 -2.52 -4.07
CA THR A 40 0.61 -3.30 -3.17
C THR A 40 1.56 -2.32 -2.48
N ILE A 41 1.89 -2.54 -1.21
CA ILE A 41 2.94 -1.78 -0.51
C ILE A 41 4.04 -2.70 -0.01
N GLN A 42 5.23 -2.14 0.15
CA GLN A 42 6.34 -2.76 0.86
C GLN A 42 6.75 -1.86 2.01
N ASP A 43 6.99 -2.45 3.18
CA ASP A 43 7.38 -1.76 4.40
C ASP A 43 8.48 -2.60 5.08
N GLY A 44 9.73 -2.29 4.75
CA GLY A 44 10.85 -3.20 4.99
C GLY A 44 10.63 -4.52 4.26
N ASP A 45 10.76 -5.63 4.98
CA ASP A 45 10.59 -6.99 4.44
C ASP A 45 9.10 -7.40 4.27
N LEU A 46 8.17 -6.59 4.81
CA LEU A 46 6.75 -6.89 4.75
C LEU A 46 6.16 -6.40 3.43
N THR A 47 5.55 -7.32 2.67
CA THR A 47 4.76 -6.98 1.47
C THR A 47 3.29 -7.21 1.76
N LEU A 48 2.45 -6.20 1.50
CA LEU A 48 1.01 -6.26 1.70
C LEU A 48 0.26 -5.85 0.43
N PHE A 49 -0.75 -6.64 0.08
CA PHE A 49 -1.77 -6.32 -0.92
C PHE A 49 -3.14 -6.28 -0.22
N GLU A 50 -4.22 -6.05 -0.99
CA GLU A 50 -5.56 -5.70 -0.49
C GLU A 50 -5.64 -4.33 0.18
N SER A 51 -6.25 -3.36 -0.51
CA SER A 51 -6.29 -1.97 -0.07
C SER A 51 -6.84 -1.78 1.35
N ARG A 52 -7.87 -2.53 1.75
CA ARG A 52 -8.47 -2.42 3.10
C ARG A 52 -7.56 -3.00 4.19
N ALA A 53 -6.83 -4.06 3.89
CA ALA A 53 -5.85 -4.64 4.81
C ALA A 53 -4.67 -3.68 5.00
N ILE A 54 -4.14 -3.13 3.91
CA ILE A 54 -3.11 -2.09 3.92
C ILE A 54 -3.56 -0.89 4.76
N LEU A 55 -4.78 -0.39 4.56
CA LEU A 55 -5.30 0.76 5.31
C LEU A 55 -5.36 0.50 6.82
N ARG A 56 -5.83 -0.68 7.24
CA ARG A 56 -5.87 -1.06 8.66
C ARG A 56 -4.47 -1.19 9.25
N TYR A 57 -3.55 -1.80 8.51
CA TYR A 57 -2.15 -1.91 8.90
C TYR A 57 -1.51 -0.53 9.13
N LEU A 58 -1.62 0.36 8.15
CA LEU A 58 -1.06 1.72 8.23
C LEU A 58 -1.69 2.53 9.37
N ALA A 59 -3.01 2.47 9.52
CA ALA A 59 -3.71 3.17 10.60
C ALA A 59 -3.25 2.70 11.99
N GLN A 60 -2.98 1.41 12.15
CA GLN A 60 -2.50 0.81 13.39
C GLN A 60 -1.01 1.08 13.65
N LYS A 61 -0.14 0.89 12.64
CA LYS A 61 1.30 1.12 12.75
C LYS A 61 1.61 2.58 13.11
N PHE A 62 0.89 3.52 12.47
CA PHE A 62 1.07 4.95 12.67
C PHE A 62 -0.04 5.54 13.56
N LYS A 63 -0.52 4.80 14.58
CA LYS A 63 -1.60 5.27 15.45
C LYS A 63 -1.31 6.63 16.11
N GLY A 64 -0.06 6.89 16.47
CA GLY A 64 0.39 8.13 17.13
C GLY A 64 0.86 9.25 16.18
N GLN A 65 0.72 9.09 14.86
CA GLN A 65 1.19 10.04 13.86
C GLN A 65 0.01 10.47 12.96
N GLY A 66 -0.05 11.76 12.61
CA GLY A 66 -1.09 12.33 11.76
C GLY A 66 -2.51 12.11 12.28
N THR A 67 -3.48 12.04 11.36
CA THR A 67 -4.91 11.90 11.67
C THR A 67 -5.24 10.54 12.28
N ASN A 68 -6.14 10.48 13.29
CA ASN A 68 -6.65 9.20 13.80
C ASN A 68 -7.64 8.57 12.81
N LEU A 69 -7.29 7.42 12.26
CA LEU A 69 -8.07 6.69 11.25
C LEU A 69 -8.67 5.37 11.76
N LEU A 70 -8.50 5.05 13.05
CA LEU A 70 -9.03 3.82 13.64
C LEU A 70 -10.47 3.97 14.16
N GLY A 71 -11.02 5.19 14.09
CA GLY A 71 -12.31 5.52 14.71
C GLY A 71 -12.17 5.83 16.21
N SER A 72 -13.29 6.24 16.78
CA SER A 72 -13.52 6.42 18.22
C SER A 72 -14.03 5.12 18.85
#